data_AF-A0A392M5C8-F1
#
_entry.id   AF-A0A392M5C8-F1
#
_cell.length_a   1.000
_cell.length_b   1.000
_cell.length_c   1.000
_cell.angle_alpha   90.00
_cell.angle_beta   90.00
_cell.angle_gamma   90.00
#
_symmetry.space_group_name_H-M   'P 1'
#
loop_
_entity.id
_entity.type
_entity.pdbx_description
1 polymer ?
#
loop_
_entity_poly.entity_id
_entity_poly.type
_entity_poly.pdbx_seq_one_letter_code
_entity_poly.pdbx_strand_id
1 'polypeptide(L)'
;MLKVIAATVASDPEKYSEAFLGKPNAEYCNWILDPEKWGGAIELSILADYYGREIAAYDIQTTRCDLYGQEGNYSERVMLIYDGLHYDALAMSPVEEAPEDFDQTIFAIQKNRSIGPVEEIALNFIKDQH
;
A
#
# COMPACT_ATOMS: atom_id res chain seq x y z
N MET A 1 2.14 -6.54 12.45
CA MET A 1 1.64 -6.47 11.06
C MET A 1 1.68 -7.83 10.38
N LEU A 2 2.84 -8.48 10.24
CA LEU A 2 2.97 -9.80 9.58
C LEU A 2 2.07 -10.91 10.15
N LYS A 3 1.85 -10.91 11.48
CA LYS A 3 0.89 -11.84 12.12
C LYS A 3 -0.56 -11.65 11.67
N VAL A 4 -0.97 -10.41 11.37
CA VAL A 4 -2.32 -10.11 10.85
C VAL A 4 -2.44 -10.68 9.45
N ILE A 5 -1.44 -10.47 8.59
CA ILE A 5 -1.40 -11.02 7.25
C ILE A 5 -1.50 -12.55 7.28
N ALA A 6 -0.63 -13.21 8.06
CA ALA A 6 -0.65 -14.66 8.17
C ALA A 6 -2.00 -15.19 8.69
N ALA A 7 -2.62 -14.50 9.65
CA ALA A 7 -3.94 -14.87 10.14
C ALA A 7 -5.03 -14.70 9.07
N THR A 8 -5.02 -13.60 8.30
CA THR A 8 -5.96 -13.37 7.20
C THR A 8 -5.81 -14.44 6.12
N VAL A 9 -4.57 -14.74 5.70
CA VAL A 9 -4.29 -15.78 4.70
C VAL A 9 -4.77 -17.15 5.19
N ALA A 10 -4.51 -17.50 6.45
CA ALA A 10 -4.95 -18.77 7.03
C ALA A 10 -6.48 -18.86 7.19
N SER A 11 -7.18 -17.73 7.31
CA SER A 11 -8.63 -17.71 7.55
C SER A 11 -9.47 -18.02 6.31
N ASP A 12 -8.91 -17.82 5.11
CA ASP A 12 -9.60 -18.06 3.84
C ASP A 12 -8.68 -18.78 2.82
N PRO A 13 -8.45 -20.10 2.98
CA PRO A 13 -7.60 -20.86 2.07
C PRO A 13 -8.16 -21.03 0.66
N GLU A 14 -9.46 -20.78 0.46
CA GLU A 14 -10.08 -20.82 -0.87
C GLU A 14 -9.67 -19.59 -1.68
N LYS A 15 -9.78 -18.39 -1.10
CA LYS A 15 -9.27 -17.15 -1.70
C LYS A 15 -7.76 -17.18 -1.81
N TYR A 16 -7.06 -17.44 -0.70
CA TYR A 16 -5.61 -17.49 -0.63
C TYR A 16 -5.10 -18.90 -0.94
N SER A 17 -5.44 -19.37 -2.14
CA SER A 17 -5.02 -20.67 -2.67
C SER A 17 -3.56 -20.65 -3.12
N GLU A 18 -2.99 -21.83 -3.36
CA GLU A 18 -1.62 -21.96 -3.90
C GLU A 18 -1.45 -21.25 -5.25
N ALA A 19 -2.48 -21.25 -6.10
CA ALA A 19 -2.47 -20.52 -7.36
C ALA A 19 -2.41 -18.99 -7.16
N PHE A 20 -3.01 -18.47 -6.09
CA PHE A 20 -2.99 -17.05 -5.76
C PHE A 20 -1.67 -16.64 -5.08
N LEU A 21 -1.18 -17.46 -4.15
CA LEU A 21 0.00 -17.17 -3.33
C LEU A 21 1.33 -17.58 -3.99
N GLY A 22 1.29 -18.40 -5.03
CA GLY A 22 2.46 -19.02 -5.66
C GLY A 22 3.10 -20.14 -4.82
N LYS A 23 2.46 -20.54 -3.72
CA LYS A 23 2.91 -21.58 -2.77
C LYS A 23 1.75 -22.03 -1.87
N PRO A 24 1.82 -23.23 -1.27
CA PRO A 24 0.79 -23.72 -0.36
C PRO A 24 0.47 -22.72 0.77
N ASN A 25 -0.82 -22.55 1.08
CA ASN A 25 -1.31 -21.56 2.06
C ASN A 25 -0.55 -21.61 3.41
N ALA A 26 -0.44 -22.80 4.01
CA ALA A 26 0.29 -22.98 5.26
C ALA A 26 1.79 -22.61 5.15
N GLU A 27 2.40 -22.88 3.99
CA GLU A 27 3.79 -22.53 3.73
C GLU A 27 3.97 -21.02 3.54
N TYR A 28 2.99 -20.34 2.93
CA TYR A 28 2.96 -18.88 2.82
C TYR A 28 2.84 -18.21 4.18
N CYS A 29 1.94 -18.70 5.04
CA CYS A 29 1.78 -18.19 6.40
C CYS A 29 3.08 -18.26 7.21
N ASN A 30 3.86 -19.33 7.06
CA ASN A 30 5.17 -19.43 7.71
C ASN A 30 6.21 -18.52 7.04
N TRP A 31 6.19 -18.43 5.71
CA TRP A 31 7.10 -17.60 4.93
C TRP A 31 6.96 -16.11 5.26
N ILE A 32 5.74 -15.58 5.35
CA ILE A 32 5.52 -14.14 5.60
C ILE A 32 5.85 -13.71 7.04
N LEU A 33 6.00 -14.68 7.95
CA LEU A 33 6.39 -14.41 9.35
C LEU A 33 7.91 -14.33 9.54
N ASP A 34 8.70 -14.74 8.54
CA ASP A 34 10.15 -14.64 8.55
C ASP A 34 10.57 -13.17 8.32
N PRO A 35 11.33 -12.56 9.26
CA PRO A 35 11.74 -11.16 9.17
C PRO A 35 12.66 -10.85 7.98
N GLU A 36 13.28 -11.87 7.36
CA GLU A 36 14.09 -11.69 6.15
C GLU A 36 13.24 -11.67 4.87
N LYS A 37 11.95 -11.99 4.96
CA LYS A 37 11.03 -12.00 3.82
C LYS A 37 10.28 -10.70 3.71
N TRP A 38 10.09 -10.28 2.46
CA TRP A 38 9.46 -9.00 2.14
C TRP A 38 8.09 -9.25 1.54
N GLY A 39 7.11 -8.49 2.02
CA GLY A 39 5.77 -8.49 1.45
C GLY A 39 5.71 -7.77 0.11
N GLY A 40 4.55 -7.84 -0.54
CA GLY A 40 4.26 -7.09 -1.76
C GLY A 40 2.78 -6.83 -1.92
N ALA A 41 2.28 -6.98 -3.15
CA ALA A 41 0.90 -6.67 -3.51
C ALA A 41 -0.16 -7.39 -2.67
N ILE A 42 0.09 -8.65 -2.28
CA ILE A 42 -0.85 -9.45 -1.45
C ILE A 42 -0.95 -8.84 -0.05
N GLU A 43 0.19 -8.55 0.58
CA GLU A 43 0.27 -7.91 1.88
C GLU A 43 -0.41 -6.53 1.87
N LEU A 44 -0.13 -5.71 0.86
CA LEU A 44 -0.73 -4.38 0.73
C LEU A 44 -2.25 -4.45 0.60
N SER A 45 -2.78 -5.40 -0.18
CA SER A 45 -4.22 -5.65 -0.29
C SER A 45 -4.85 -6.03 1.06
N ILE A 46 -4.22 -6.95 1.81
CA ILE A 46 -4.71 -7.36 3.14
C ILE A 46 -4.65 -6.21 4.14
N LEU A 47 -3.59 -5.39 4.10
CA LEU A 47 -3.42 -4.27 5.01
C LEU A 47 -4.38 -3.12 4.71
N ALA A 48 -4.67 -2.85 3.44
CA ALA A 48 -5.70 -1.91 3.03
C ALA A 48 -7.05 -2.27 3.68
N ASP A 49 -7.44 -3.54 3.56
CA ASP A 49 -8.68 -4.05 4.16
C ASP A 49 -8.64 -4.00 5.69
N TYR A 50 -7.53 -4.40 6.30
CA TYR A 50 -7.37 -4.44 7.76
C TYR A 50 -7.47 -3.06 8.41
N TYR A 51 -6.86 -2.04 7.78
CA TYR A 51 -6.91 -0.67 8.29
C TYR A 51 -8.13 0.11 7.83
N GLY A 52 -8.93 -0.44 6.91
CA GLY A 52 -10.09 0.22 6.34
C GLY A 52 -9.74 1.45 5.50
N ARG A 53 -8.64 1.38 4.74
CA ARG A 53 -8.10 2.50 3.95
C ARG A 53 -7.56 2.00 2.63
N GLU A 54 -7.66 2.83 1.60
CA GLU A 54 -6.92 2.57 0.36
C GLU A 54 -5.42 2.80 0.55
N ILE A 55 -4.62 2.02 -0.17
CA ILE A 55 -3.17 2.24 -0.28
C ILE A 55 -2.86 2.47 -1.75
N ALA A 56 -2.32 3.64 -2.09
CA ALA A 56 -1.76 3.93 -3.41
C ALA A 56 -0.26 3.67 -3.40
N ALA A 57 0.21 2.71 -4.20
CA ALA A 57 1.63 2.47 -4.40
C ALA A 57 2.07 3.01 -5.76
N TYR A 58 2.95 4.01 -5.75
CA TYR A 58 3.50 4.62 -6.96
C TYR A 58 4.83 3.96 -7.32
N ASP A 59 4.86 3.27 -8.45
CA ASP A 59 6.08 2.68 -9.00
C ASP A 59 6.87 3.76 -9.77
N ILE A 60 8.05 4.13 -9.25
CA ILE A 60 8.89 5.16 -9.88
C ILE A 60 9.50 4.70 -11.19
N GLN A 61 9.62 3.39 -11.44
CA GLN A 61 10.22 2.90 -12.68
C GLN A 61 9.23 2.99 -13.85
N THR A 62 7.94 2.89 -13.55
CA THR A 62 6.89 2.84 -14.58
C THR A 62 5.92 4.01 -14.51
N THR A 63 6.02 4.87 -13.49
CA THR A 63 5.06 5.93 -13.14
C THR A 63 3.63 5.43 -12.89
N ARG A 64 3.44 4.11 -12.76
CA ARG A 64 2.13 3.50 -12.49
C ARG A 64 1.75 3.70 -11.03
N CYS A 65 0.46 3.89 -10.77
CA CYS A 65 -0.12 3.84 -9.42
C CYS A 65 -0.99 2.59 -9.29
N ASP A 66 -0.64 1.71 -8.36
CA ASP A 66 -1.43 0.53 -7.99
C ASP A 66 -2.28 0.86 -6.75
N LEU A 67 -3.62 0.79 -6.89
CA LEU A 67 -4.58 1.09 -5.83
C LEU A 67 -5.09 -0.19 -5.15
N TYR A 68 -4.71 -0.40 -3.90
CA TYR A 68 -5.16 -1.51 -3.05
C TYR A 68 -6.35 -1.08 -2.19
N GLY A 69 -7.34 -1.97 -2.02
CA GLY A 69 -8.54 -1.69 -1.22
C GLY A 69 -9.62 -0.86 -1.94
N GLN A 70 -9.49 -0.63 -3.25
CA GLN A 70 -10.42 0.23 -4.01
C GLN A 70 -11.87 -0.25 -4.00
N GLU A 71 -12.09 -1.56 -3.86
CA GLU A 71 -13.42 -2.15 -3.77
C GLU A 71 -14.08 -1.96 -2.40
N GLY A 72 -13.30 -1.63 -1.36
CA GLY A 72 -13.78 -1.45 0.01
C GLY A 72 -14.54 -0.14 0.24
N ASN A 73 -14.64 0.72 -0.77
CA ASN A 73 -15.30 2.04 -0.70
C ASN A 73 -14.85 2.88 0.50
N TYR A 74 -13.56 2.80 0.84
CA TYR A 74 -12.96 3.56 1.93
C TYR A 74 -13.00 5.06 1.65
N SER A 75 -13.00 5.86 2.72
CA SER A 75 -13.01 7.32 2.68
C SER A 75 -11.63 7.95 2.83
N GLU A 76 -10.60 7.14 3.07
CA GLU A 76 -9.22 7.57 3.31
C GLU A 76 -8.24 6.76 2.47
N ARG A 77 -7.18 7.41 2.02
CA ARG A 77 -6.08 6.83 1.24
C ARG A 77 -4.74 7.22 1.86
N VAL A 78 -3.82 6.27 1.89
CA VAL A 78 -2.39 6.51 2.17
C VAL A 78 -1.57 6.28 0.90
N MET A 79 -0.35 6.79 0.86
CA MET A 79 0.52 6.71 -0.32
C MET A 79 1.86 6.08 0.02
N LEU A 80 2.37 5.25 -0.89
CA LEU A 80 3.68 4.63 -0.87
C LEU A 80 4.39 4.93 -2.20
N ILE A 81 5.71 5.00 -2.15
CA ILE A 81 6.58 4.99 -3.33
C ILE A 81 7.29 3.63 -3.41
N TYR A 82 7.49 3.11 -4.63
CA TYR A 82 8.12 1.83 -4.89
C TYR A 82 9.22 1.98 -5.93
N ASP A 83 10.44 1.54 -5.59
CA ASP A 83 11.62 1.67 -6.46
C ASP A 83 11.93 0.42 -7.29
N GLY A 84 11.08 -0.61 -7.21
CA GLY A 84 11.36 -1.94 -7.78
C GLY A 84 11.89 -2.96 -6.77
N LEU A 85 12.22 -2.52 -5.55
CA LEU A 85 12.79 -3.34 -4.48
C LEU A 85 12.19 -3.00 -3.11
N HIS A 86 12.09 -1.71 -2.78
CA HIS A 86 11.63 -1.16 -1.50
C HIS A 86 10.37 -0.30 -1.66
N TYR A 87 9.58 -0.30 -0.59
CA TYR A 87 8.47 0.63 -0.38
C TYR A 87 8.84 1.63 0.70
N ASP A 88 8.63 2.91 0.42
CA ASP A 88 8.71 3.99 1.42
C ASP A 88 7.37 4.72 1.53
N ALA A 89 7.08 5.26 2.72
CA ALA A 89 5.87 6.04 2.94
C ALA A 89 6.00 7.42 2.29
N LEU A 90 4.95 7.84 1.58
CA LEU A 90 4.87 9.18 1.01
C LEU A 90 4.01 10.08 1.91
N ALA A 91 4.58 11.19 2.36
CA ALA A 91 3.91 12.19 3.18
C ALA A 91 3.90 13.55 2.46
N MET A 92 2.94 14.40 2.79
CA MET A 92 2.83 15.75 2.23
C MET A 92 3.07 16.76 3.34
N SER A 93 4.15 17.54 3.18
CA SER A 93 4.47 18.65 4.07
C SER A 93 3.81 19.93 3.57
N PRO A 94 3.21 20.76 4.46
CA PRO A 94 2.55 21.98 4.03
C PRO A 94 3.52 23.01 3.43
N VAL A 95 4.79 23.00 3.86
CA VAL A 95 5.90 23.80 3.35
C VAL A 95 7.22 23.06 3.56
N GLU A 96 8.25 23.36 2.76
CA GLU A 96 9.54 22.64 2.72
C GLU A 96 10.29 22.57 4.06
N GLU A 97 10.14 23.58 4.93
CA GLU A 97 10.81 23.66 6.24
C GLU A 97 9.84 23.41 7.42
N ALA A 98 8.66 22.84 7.17
CA ALA A 98 7.75 22.49 8.25
C ALA A 98 8.33 21.33 9.08
N PRO A 99 8.10 21.30 10.41
CA PRO A 99 8.39 20.12 11.22
C PRO A 99 7.61 18.90 10.72
N GLU A 100 8.20 17.70 10.79
CA GLU A 100 7.58 16.43 10.38
C GLU A 100 6.22 16.16 11.05
N ASP A 101 5.98 16.72 12.25
CA ASP A 101 4.69 16.64 12.94
C ASP A 101 3.52 17.24 12.14
N PHE A 102 3.80 18.08 11.14
CA PHE A 102 2.81 18.66 10.24
C PHE A 102 2.60 17.85 8.97
N ASP A 103 3.36 16.78 8.75
CA ASP A 103 3.26 15.98 7.55
C ASP A 103 1.95 15.20 7.54
N GLN A 104 1.21 15.35 6.44
CA GLN A 104 -0.01 14.61 6.20
C GLN A 104 0.33 13.29 5.52
N THR A 105 -0.07 12.17 6.13
CA THR A 105 0.11 10.81 5.60
C THR A 105 -1.21 10.12 5.23
N ILE A 106 -2.33 10.65 5.70
CA ILE A 106 -3.68 10.14 5.45
C ILE A 106 -4.49 11.22 4.72
N PHE A 107 -5.06 10.85 3.59
CA PHE A 107 -5.77 11.77 2.69
C PHE A 107 -7.21 11.36 2.52
N ALA A 108 -8.14 12.33 2.60
CA ALA A 108 -9.55 12.08 2.38
C ALA A 108 -9.84 11.83 0.89
N ILE A 109 -10.57 10.76 0.60
CA ILE A 109 -11.02 10.43 -0.75
C ILE A 109 -12.28 11.23 -1.08
N GLN A 110 -12.24 11.97 -2.17
CA GLN A 110 -13.35 12.77 -2.67
C GLN A 110 -14.37 11.91 -3.44
N LYS A 111 -15.53 12.48 -3.78
CA LYS A 111 -16.61 11.76 -4.50
C LYS A 111 -16.18 11.20 -5.87
N ASN A 112 -15.20 11.81 -6.51
CA ASN A 112 -14.60 11.36 -7.77
C ASN A 112 -13.48 10.33 -7.58
N ARG A 113 -13.29 9.81 -6.36
CA ARG A 113 -12.21 8.88 -5.95
C ARG A 113 -10.78 9.45 -6.00
N SER A 114 -10.62 10.75 -6.22
CA SER A 114 -9.30 11.41 -6.10
C SER A 114 -9.03 11.85 -4.66
N ILE A 115 -7.76 12.15 -4.37
CA ILE A 115 -7.34 12.81 -3.12
C ILE A 115 -7.07 14.32 -3.32
N GLY A 116 -7.72 14.90 -4.34
CA GLY A 116 -7.54 16.30 -4.71
C GLY A 116 -6.17 16.60 -5.33
N PRO A 117 -5.65 17.84 -5.17
CA PRO A 117 -4.38 18.26 -5.77
C PRO A 117 -3.16 17.42 -5.35
N VAL A 118 -3.25 16.74 -4.20
CA VAL A 118 -2.18 15.87 -3.69
C VAL A 118 -1.81 14.78 -4.69
N GLU A 119 -2.78 14.26 -5.45
CA GLU A 119 -2.52 13.21 -6.44
C GLU A 119 -1.62 13.70 -7.58
N GLU A 120 -1.82 14.93 -8.05
CA GLU A 120 -0.98 15.54 -9.09
C GLU A 120 0.42 15.87 -8.54
N ILE A 121 0.51 16.36 -7.31
CA ILE A 121 1.80 16.63 -6.64
C ILE A 121 2.60 15.33 -6.49
N ALA A 122 1.96 14.26 -6.02
CA ALA A 122 2.58 12.95 -5.92
C ALA A 122 3.05 12.48 -7.31
N LEU A 123 2.20 12.52 -8.33
CA LEU A 123 2.58 12.11 -9.68
C LEU A 123 3.75 12.91 -10.26
N ASN A 124 3.84 14.21 -9.99
CA ASN A 124 4.97 15.03 -10.43
C ASN A 124 6.25 14.66 -9.67
N PHE A 125 6.17 14.51 -8.35
CA PHE A 125 7.31 14.05 -7.54
C PHE A 125 7.86 12.71 -8.03
N ILE A 126 6.99 11.77 -8.37
CA ILE A 126 7.36 10.45 -8.91
C ILE A 126 8.07 10.57 -10.26
N LYS A 127 7.59 11.43 -11.16
CA LYS A 127 8.23 11.67 -12.47
C LYS A 127 9.61 12.30 -12.33
N ASP A 128 9.83 13.11 -11.30
CA ASP A 128 11.12 13.75 -11.03
C ASP A 128 12.17 12.79 -10.45
N GLN A 129 11.78 11.56 -10.05
CA GLN A 129 12.72 10.52 -9.59
C GLN A 129 13.39 9.74 -10.74
N HIS A 130 13.02 10.02 -12.00
CA HIS A 130 13.57 9.35 -13.20
C HIS A 130 14.90 9.93 -13.69
#